data_AF-A0A822FRR6-F1
#
_entry.id   AF-A0A822FRR6-F1
#
_cell.length_a   1.000
_cell.length_b   1.000
_cell.length_c   1.000
_cell.angle_alpha   90.00
_cell.angle_beta   90.00
_cell.angle_gamma   90.00
#
_symmetry.space_group_name_H-M   'P 1'
#
loop_
_entity.id
_entity.type
_entity.pdbx_description
1 polymer ?
#
loop_
_entity_poly.entity_id
_entity_poly.type
_entity_poly.pdbx_seq_one_letter_code
_entity_poly.pdbx_strand_id
1 'polypeptide(L)'
;ESICNLLKQHTTQFDRALSPMSILSPIDYPMNDLNAIEPSFMYSQLLKEILLDAEYEDYARKALTQLWRDGYQNNRFQLKIIDEFERDYNPDLAIWWYTRESFTYSMLNRALRTIDIDHMIKMGFFLCDIHRQIQQIHAETSKIEDLRTVYRGQGMYNTEFEKLQKRIGGILSFNNFLST
;
A
#
# COMPACT_ATOMS: atom_id res chain seq x y z
N GLU A 1 16.58 18.23 19.41
CA GLU A 1 15.84 18.66 18.21
C GLU A 1 14.41 19.05 18.59
N SER A 2 13.81 20.01 17.89
CA SER A 2 12.42 20.44 18.12
C SER A 2 11.43 19.34 17.71
N ILE A 3 10.35 19.16 18.47
CA ILE A 3 9.22 18.27 18.15
C ILE A 3 8.72 18.50 16.71
N CYS A 4 8.70 19.76 16.25
CA CYS A 4 8.31 20.07 14.87
C CYS A 4 9.28 19.52 13.82
N ASN A 5 10.58 19.43 14.12
CA ASN A 5 11.55 18.86 13.18
C ASN A 5 11.47 17.33 13.16
N LEU A 6 11.20 16.71 14.31
CA LEU A 6 10.97 15.27 14.40
C LEU A 6 9.66 14.88 13.68
N LEU A 7 8.58 15.64 13.89
CA LEU A 7 7.31 15.48 13.17
C LEU A 7 7.52 15.69 11.67
N LYS A 8 8.20 16.76 11.26
CA LYS A 8 8.52 16.98 9.84
C LYS A 8 9.34 15.84 9.25
N GLN A 9 10.36 15.34 9.94
CA GLN A 9 11.15 14.19 9.47
C GLN A 9 10.32 12.91 9.37
N HIS A 10 9.45 12.63 10.34
CA HIS A 10 8.54 11.49 10.28
C HIS A 10 7.53 11.62 9.14
N THR A 11 6.89 12.77 8.97
CA THR A 11 5.95 13.00 7.86
C THR A 11 6.70 12.98 6.51
N THR A 12 7.90 13.54 6.42
CA THR A 12 8.67 13.59 5.15
C THR A 12 9.41 12.29 4.79
N GLN A 13 9.72 11.39 5.74
CA GLN A 13 10.35 10.11 5.42
C GLN A 13 9.37 9.11 4.78
N PHE A 14 8.06 9.22 5.05
CA PHE A 14 7.05 8.27 4.56
C PHE A 14 6.18 8.81 3.42
N ASP A 15 6.04 10.15 3.28
CA ASP A 15 5.17 10.81 2.30
C ASP A 15 5.89 11.61 1.21
N ARG A 16 7.20 11.42 0.99
CA ARG A 16 7.85 12.01 -0.20
C ARG A 16 7.28 11.39 -1.49
N ALA A 17 6.19 12.00 -1.96
CA ALA A 17 5.92 12.43 -3.32
C ALA A 17 6.29 11.43 -4.42
N LEU A 18 5.91 10.16 -4.23
CA LEU A 18 5.67 9.26 -5.33
C LEU A 18 4.16 9.14 -5.42
N SER A 19 3.60 9.66 -6.51
CA SER A 19 2.18 9.46 -6.77
C SER A 19 1.95 7.95 -6.85
N PRO A 20 1.09 7.38 -5.97
CA PRO A 20 0.70 5.97 -6.04
C PRO A 20 -0.13 5.67 -7.29
N MET A 21 -0.33 6.67 -8.15
CA MET A 21 -1.32 6.67 -9.22
C MET A 21 -0.69 6.78 -10.60
N SER A 22 -1.20 5.95 -11.50
CA SER A 22 -1.06 6.11 -12.94
C SER A 22 -2.37 6.63 -13.54
N ILE A 23 -2.27 7.52 -14.51
CA ILE A 23 -3.43 8.13 -15.19
C ILE A 23 -3.58 7.50 -16.57
N LEU A 24 -4.70 6.81 -16.81
CA LEU A 24 -5.05 6.21 -18.08
C LEU A 24 -6.08 7.12 -18.78
N SER A 25 -5.80 7.57 -20.01
CA SER A 25 -6.71 8.41 -20.79
C SER A 25 -7.30 7.61 -21.96
N PRO A 26 -8.63 7.54 -22.11
CA PRO A 26 -9.29 6.95 -23.28
C PRO A 26 -8.97 7.69 -24.60
N ILE A 27 -8.52 8.94 -24.52
CA ILE A 27 -8.18 9.77 -25.68
C ILE A 27 -6.81 9.37 -26.26
N ASP A 28 -5.89 8.94 -25.40
CA ASP A 28 -4.55 8.50 -25.81
C ASP A 28 -4.58 7.05 -26.33
N TYR A 29 -5.62 6.28 -25.97
CA TYR A 29 -5.70 4.83 -26.16
C TYR A 29 -7.11 4.40 -26.57
N PRO A 30 -7.37 4.08 -27.85
CA PRO A 30 -8.58 3.35 -28.18
C PRO A 30 -8.58 2.05 -27.38
N MET A 31 -9.68 1.75 -26.69
CA MET A 31 -9.82 0.66 -25.70
C MET A 31 -9.47 -0.75 -26.23
N ASN A 32 -9.12 -0.86 -27.52
CA ASN A 32 -8.67 -2.07 -28.20
C ASN A 32 -7.14 -2.21 -28.31
N ASP A 33 -6.33 -1.24 -27.87
CA ASP A 33 -4.86 -1.32 -27.90
C ASP A 33 -4.27 -1.43 -26.49
N LEU A 34 -4.24 -2.65 -25.95
CA LEU A 34 -3.65 -2.97 -24.65
C LEU A 34 -2.15 -2.63 -24.57
N ASN A 35 -1.42 -2.52 -25.69
CA ASN A 35 0.01 -2.19 -25.72
C ASN A 35 0.30 -0.76 -25.25
N ALA A 36 -0.74 0.03 -25.11
CA ALA A 36 -0.68 1.44 -24.90
C ALA A 36 -0.93 1.80 -23.41
N ILE A 37 -1.39 0.83 -22.61
CA ILE A 37 -1.45 0.93 -21.14
C ILE A 37 -0.02 1.10 -20.59
N GLU A 38 0.16 1.96 -19.59
CA GLU A 38 1.46 2.15 -18.94
C GLU A 38 1.97 0.79 -18.42
N PRO A 39 3.16 0.30 -18.85
CA PRO A 39 3.63 -1.05 -18.49
C PRO A 39 3.69 -1.29 -16.98
N SER A 40 3.91 -0.23 -16.19
CA SER A 40 3.89 -0.25 -14.72
C SER A 40 2.55 -0.75 -14.15
N PHE A 41 1.42 -0.45 -14.80
CA PHE A 41 0.11 -0.99 -14.43
C PHE A 41 0.07 -2.50 -14.60
N MET A 42 0.47 -3.00 -15.77
CA MET A 42 0.47 -4.45 -16.04
C MET A 42 1.38 -5.20 -15.08
N TYR A 43 2.57 -4.66 -14.78
CA TYR A 43 3.48 -5.23 -13.79
C TYR A 43 2.87 -5.24 -12.38
N SER A 44 2.18 -4.18 -11.97
CA SER A 44 1.52 -4.13 -10.66
C SER A 44 0.41 -5.18 -10.54
N GLN A 45 -0.36 -5.41 -11.61
CA GLN A 45 -1.42 -6.42 -11.61
C GLN A 45 -0.85 -7.83 -11.56
N LEU A 46 0.16 -8.13 -12.38
CA LEU A 46 0.84 -9.42 -12.36
C LEU A 46 1.50 -9.69 -11.01
N LEU A 47 2.17 -8.70 -10.43
CA LEU A 47 2.81 -8.84 -9.12
C LEU A 47 1.78 -9.08 -8.02
N LYS A 48 0.63 -8.40 -8.07
CA LYS A 48 -0.49 -8.65 -7.16
C LYS A 48 -0.97 -10.11 -7.27
N GLU A 49 -1.18 -10.63 -8.48
CA GLU A 49 -1.60 -12.01 -8.69
C GLU A 49 -0.57 -13.01 -8.14
N ILE A 50 0.72 -12.82 -8.47
CA ILE A 50 1.81 -13.66 -7.95
C ILE A 50 1.84 -13.66 -6.41
N LEU A 51 1.68 -12.50 -5.78
CA LEU A 51 1.67 -12.40 -4.32
C LEU A 51 0.44 -13.08 -3.70
N LEU A 52 -0.74 -12.95 -4.31
CA LEU A 52 -1.96 -13.56 -3.79
C LEU A 52 -1.98 -15.09 -3.95
N ASP A 53 -1.33 -15.61 -4.98
CA ASP A 53 -1.22 -17.06 -5.25
C ASP A 53 -0.04 -17.72 -4.53
N ALA A 54 0.88 -16.94 -3.97
CA ALA A 54 2.05 -17.48 -3.29
C ALA A 54 1.68 -18.21 -2.00
N GLU A 55 2.31 -19.37 -1.79
CA GLU A 55 2.30 -20.03 -0.49
C GLU A 55 3.39 -19.42 0.39
N TYR A 56 3.00 -18.99 1.60
CA TYR A 56 3.92 -18.41 2.56
C TYR A 56 4.25 -19.42 3.65
N GLU A 57 5.54 -19.75 3.76
CA GLU A 57 6.04 -20.68 4.76
C GLU A 57 5.94 -20.12 6.18
N ASP A 58 5.95 -21.02 7.18
CA ASP A 58 5.86 -20.68 8.60
C ASP A 58 6.95 -19.69 9.08
N TYR A 59 8.10 -19.65 8.38
CA TYR A 59 9.18 -18.71 8.70
C TYR A 59 9.02 -17.32 8.08
N ALA A 60 8.05 -17.10 7.18
CA ALA A 60 7.86 -15.82 6.47
C ALA A 60 7.71 -14.65 7.45
N ARG A 61 6.95 -14.86 8.54
CA ARG A 61 6.82 -13.89 9.63
C ARG A 61 8.16 -13.53 10.26
N LYS A 62 9.00 -14.52 10.56
CA LYS A 62 10.34 -14.30 11.14
C LYS A 62 11.26 -13.55 10.19
N ALA A 63 11.21 -13.89 8.90
CA ALA A 63 12.00 -13.20 7.88
C ALA A 63 11.58 -11.73 7.74
N LEU A 64 10.28 -11.45 7.79
CA LEU A 64 9.76 -10.08 7.76
C LEU A 64 10.16 -9.27 9.00
N THR A 65 9.99 -9.85 10.19
CA THR A 65 10.35 -9.16 11.43
C THR A 65 11.86 -8.92 11.54
N GLN A 66 12.69 -9.83 11.01
CA GLN A 66 14.13 -9.61 10.92
C GLN A 66 14.47 -8.44 9.98
N LEU A 67 13.86 -8.38 8.78
CA LEU A 67 14.01 -7.24 7.86
C LEU A 67 13.67 -5.91 8.55
N TRP A 68 12.56 -5.87 9.32
CA TRP A 68 12.17 -4.68 10.04
C TRP A 68 13.14 -4.32 11.17
N ARG A 69 13.66 -5.31 11.92
CA ARG A 69 14.68 -5.07 12.95
C ARG A 69 15.92 -4.43 12.33
N ASP A 70 16.34 -4.90 11.17
CA ASP A 70 17.50 -4.35 10.45
C ASP A 70 17.26 -2.91 9.98
N GLY A 71 16.03 -2.56 9.59
CA GLY A 71 15.65 -1.18 9.24
C GLY A 71 15.48 -0.24 10.45
N TYR A 72 15.19 -0.77 11.63
CA TYR A 72 14.85 0.00 12.84
C TYR A 72 15.82 -0.23 14.02
N GLN A 73 17.06 -0.68 13.77
CA GLN A 73 18.03 -1.08 14.81
C GLN A 73 18.22 -0.03 15.94
N ASN A 74 18.09 1.26 15.62
CA ASN A 74 18.27 2.35 16.58
C ASN A 74 16.96 2.93 17.14
N ASN A 75 15.81 2.37 16.78
CA ASN A 75 14.50 2.86 17.18
C ASN A 75 13.82 1.88 18.15
N ARG A 76 14.08 2.05 19.45
CA ARG A 76 13.52 1.19 20.52
C ARG A 76 12.00 1.09 20.50
N PHE A 77 11.32 2.16 20.12
CA PHE A 77 9.85 2.18 20.03
C PHE A 77 9.37 1.22 18.93
N GLN A 78 9.95 1.31 17.74
CA GLN A 78 9.58 0.44 16.63
C GLN A 78 10.00 -1.02 16.88
N LEU A 79 11.16 -1.26 17.50
CA LEU A 79 11.59 -2.61 17.89
C LEU A 79 10.57 -3.29 18.82
N LYS A 80 10.01 -2.56 19.79
CA LYS A 80 8.95 -3.10 20.66
C LYS A 80 7.69 -3.48 19.87
N ILE A 81 7.29 -2.67 18.90
CA ILE A 81 6.15 -2.98 18.02
C ILE A 81 6.44 -4.21 17.16
N ILE A 82 7.68 -4.38 16.68
CA ILE A 82 8.10 -5.57 15.93
C ILE A 82 8.01 -6.82 16.81
N ASP A 83 8.45 -6.74 18.07
CA ASP A 83 8.35 -7.86 19.01
C ASP A 83 6.89 -8.22 19.35
N GLU A 84 6.02 -7.22 19.48
CA GLU A 84 4.57 -7.42 19.60
C GLU A 84 3.99 -8.09 18.35
N PHE A 85 4.40 -7.65 17.15
CA PHE A 85 3.93 -8.23 15.89
C PHE A 85 4.36 -9.69 15.75
N GLU A 86 5.64 -10.00 16.00
CA GLU A 86 6.13 -11.38 15.86
C GLU A 86 5.39 -12.35 16.79
N ARG A 87 5.10 -11.91 18.02
CA ARG A 87 4.44 -12.73 19.04
C ARG A 87 2.94 -12.86 18.83
N ASP A 88 2.25 -11.75 18.56
CA ASP A 88 0.79 -11.65 18.67
C ASP A 88 0.08 -11.61 17.30
N TYR A 89 0.81 -11.49 16.18
CA TYR A 89 0.20 -11.49 14.86
C TYR A 89 -0.54 -12.80 14.57
N ASN A 90 -1.78 -12.66 14.10
CA ASN A 90 -2.53 -13.72 13.46
C ASN A 90 -3.31 -13.13 12.26
N PRO A 91 -3.69 -13.97 11.28
CA PRO A 91 -4.39 -13.53 10.06
C PRO A 91 -5.67 -12.74 10.30
N ASP A 92 -6.41 -12.97 11.39
CA ASP A 92 -7.65 -12.25 11.74
C ASP A 92 -7.39 -10.84 12.28
N LEU A 93 -6.15 -10.52 12.66
CA LEU A 93 -5.75 -9.19 13.12
C LEU A 93 -5.04 -8.35 12.05
N ALA A 94 -4.97 -8.82 10.80
CA ALA A 94 -4.22 -8.15 9.74
C ALA A 94 -4.66 -6.69 9.49
N ILE A 95 -5.96 -6.40 9.39
CA ILE A 95 -6.44 -5.01 9.25
C ILE A 95 -6.13 -4.18 10.51
N TRP A 96 -6.23 -4.76 11.70
CA TRP A 96 -5.89 -4.06 12.94
C TRP A 96 -4.40 -3.67 12.96
N TRP A 97 -3.52 -4.60 12.59
CA TRP A 97 -2.09 -4.33 12.43
C TRP A 97 -1.82 -3.30 11.34
N TYR A 98 -2.58 -3.30 10.26
CA TYR A 98 -2.46 -2.32 9.18
C TYR A 98 -2.94 -0.92 9.57
N THR A 99 -3.96 -0.81 10.42
CA THR A 99 -4.59 0.49 10.75
C THR A 99 -4.14 1.09 12.09
N ARG A 100 -3.58 0.29 13.00
CA ARG A 100 -3.04 0.81 14.28
C ARG A 100 -1.92 1.81 14.02
N GLU A 101 -1.75 2.76 14.93
CA GLU A 101 -0.65 3.72 14.91
C GLU A 101 0.70 2.99 15.06
N SER A 102 1.30 2.63 13.92
CA SER A 102 2.55 1.89 13.82
C SER A 102 3.16 2.04 12.43
N PHE A 103 4.36 1.49 12.23
CA PHE A 103 5.07 1.58 10.96
C PHE A 103 4.48 0.70 9.84
N THR A 104 3.68 -0.32 10.16
CA THR A 104 3.19 -1.35 9.21
C THR A 104 2.43 -0.74 8.03
N TYR A 105 1.49 0.19 8.29
CA TYR A 105 0.75 0.96 7.28
C TYR A 105 1.71 1.64 6.30
N SER A 106 2.62 2.42 6.87
CA SER A 106 3.52 3.28 6.11
C SER A 106 4.52 2.46 5.28
N MET A 107 5.01 1.35 5.85
CA MET A 107 5.94 0.42 5.20
C MET A 107 5.27 -0.30 4.03
N LEU A 108 4.08 -0.89 4.26
CA LEU A 108 3.36 -1.63 3.22
C LEU A 108 3.01 -0.71 2.04
N ASN A 109 2.41 0.44 2.33
CA ASN A 109 2.02 1.39 1.28
C ASN A 109 3.22 2.02 0.59
N ARG A 110 4.37 2.14 1.27
CA ARG A 110 5.62 2.57 0.61
C ARG A 110 6.11 1.50 -0.34
N ALA A 111 6.22 0.25 0.11
CA ALA A 111 6.68 -0.86 -0.72
C ALA A 111 5.85 -1.00 -2.00
N LEU A 112 4.51 -0.91 -1.87
CA LEU A 112 3.58 -0.93 -3.00
C LEU A 112 3.74 0.28 -3.95
N ARG A 113 3.98 1.48 -3.40
CA ARG A 113 4.21 2.70 -4.19
C ARG A 113 5.51 2.66 -4.99
N THR A 114 6.56 2.13 -4.39
CA THR A 114 7.91 2.08 -4.99
C THR A 114 8.17 0.81 -5.78
N ILE A 115 7.22 -0.13 -5.79
CA ILE A 115 7.42 -1.49 -6.33
C ILE A 115 8.69 -2.12 -5.71
N ASP A 116 8.82 -2.00 -4.39
CA ASP A 116 9.93 -2.61 -3.66
C ASP A 116 9.66 -4.11 -3.52
N ILE A 117 10.07 -4.88 -4.54
CA ILE A 117 9.78 -6.31 -4.68
C ILE A 117 10.26 -7.08 -3.44
N ASP A 118 11.43 -6.75 -2.90
CA ASP A 118 12.00 -7.45 -1.74
C ASP A 118 11.13 -7.28 -0.48
N HIS A 119 10.62 -6.07 -0.24
CA HIS A 119 9.68 -5.83 0.85
C HIS A 119 8.32 -6.43 0.55
N MET A 120 7.81 -6.31 -0.68
CA MET A 120 6.51 -6.84 -1.07
C MET A 120 6.43 -8.36 -0.91
N ILE A 121 7.46 -9.11 -1.32
CA ILE A 121 7.52 -10.56 -1.14
C ILE A 121 7.54 -10.93 0.35
N LYS A 122 8.37 -10.26 1.17
CA LYS A 122 8.46 -10.54 2.61
C LYS A 122 7.18 -10.15 3.36
N MET A 123 6.49 -9.10 2.91
CA MET A 123 5.18 -8.67 3.42
C MET A 123 4.01 -9.42 2.80
N GLY A 124 4.28 -10.37 1.90
CA GLY A 124 3.27 -10.98 1.06
C GLY A 124 2.15 -11.69 1.84
N PHE A 125 2.50 -12.47 2.87
CA PHE A 125 1.50 -13.10 3.74
C PHE A 125 0.60 -12.05 4.41
N PHE A 126 1.19 -10.96 4.90
CA PHE A 126 0.47 -9.88 5.57
C PHE A 126 -0.43 -9.13 4.59
N LEU A 127 0.04 -8.88 3.36
CA LEU A 127 -0.75 -8.31 2.28
C LEU A 127 -1.95 -9.20 1.92
N CYS A 128 -1.73 -10.50 1.80
CA CYS A 128 -2.79 -11.48 1.51
C CYS A 128 -3.85 -11.51 2.60
N ASP A 129 -3.44 -11.49 3.87
CA ASP A 129 -4.38 -11.48 4.99
C ASP A 129 -5.19 -10.19 5.04
N ILE A 130 -4.56 -9.02 4.80
CA ILE A 130 -5.28 -7.74 4.65
C ILE A 130 -6.28 -7.82 3.50
N HIS A 131 -5.86 -8.30 2.33
CA HIS A 131 -6.71 -8.41 1.15
C HIS A 131 -7.94 -9.29 1.43
N ARG A 132 -7.74 -10.47 2.03
CA ARG A 132 -8.80 -11.41 2.38
C ARG A 132 -9.79 -10.79 3.37
N GLN A 133 -9.31 -10.12 4.41
CA GLN A 133 -10.20 -9.46 5.37
C GLN A 133 -11.01 -8.33 4.74
N ILE A 134 -10.40 -7.52 3.86
CA ILE A 134 -11.13 -6.47 3.14
C ILE A 134 -12.24 -7.08 2.29
N GLN A 135 -11.96 -8.19 1.58
CA GLN A 135 -12.98 -8.91 0.81
C GLN A 135 -14.11 -9.45 1.68
N GLN A 136 -13.79 -10.01 2.85
CA GLN A 136 -14.79 -10.51 3.80
C GLN A 136 -15.69 -9.38 4.32
N ILE A 137 -15.11 -8.29 4.83
CA ILE A 137 -15.86 -7.12 5.31
C ILE A 137 -16.70 -6.52 4.19
N HIS A 138 -16.16 -6.44 2.97
CA HIS A 138 -16.89 -5.93 1.83
C HIS A 138 -18.08 -6.83 1.46
N ALA A 139 -17.91 -8.15 1.42
CA ALA A 139 -18.99 -9.10 1.15
C ALA A 139 -20.10 -9.09 2.21
N GLU A 140 -19.75 -8.81 3.47
CA GLU A 140 -20.72 -8.61 4.56
C GLU A 140 -21.48 -7.29 4.41
N THR A 141 -20.80 -6.24 3.97
CA THR A 141 -21.32 -4.88 3.90
C THR A 141 -22.06 -4.57 2.59
N SER A 142 -21.70 -5.24 1.48
CA SER A 142 -22.26 -5.01 0.14
C SER A 142 -23.71 -5.46 -0.03
N LYS A 143 -24.27 -6.16 0.97
CA LYS A 143 -25.71 -6.43 1.08
C LYS A 143 -26.54 -5.17 1.33
N ILE A 144 -25.87 -4.05 1.63
CA ILE A 144 -26.47 -2.73 1.82
C ILE A 144 -26.09 -1.90 0.59
N GLU A 145 -27.04 -1.69 -0.34
CA GLU A 145 -26.86 -0.95 -1.61
C GLU A 145 -26.66 0.57 -1.42
N ASP A 146 -25.78 0.99 -0.51
CA ASP A 146 -25.53 2.40 -0.27
C ASP A 146 -24.28 2.86 -1.01
N LEU A 147 -24.48 3.77 -1.96
CA LEU A 147 -23.43 4.58 -2.56
C LEU A 147 -22.73 5.37 -1.45
N ARG A 148 -21.50 4.97 -1.10
CA ARG A 148 -20.69 5.64 -0.06
C ARG A 148 -19.76 6.66 -0.68
N THR A 149 -20.04 7.93 -0.41
CA THR A 149 -19.08 9.01 -0.68
C THR A 149 -18.06 9.07 0.44
N VAL A 150 -16.78 8.98 0.09
CA VAL A 150 -15.63 9.07 0.99
C VAL A 150 -14.66 10.15 0.51
N TYR A 151 -13.76 10.62 1.37
CA TYR A 151 -12.91 11.78 1.07
C TYR A 151 -11.45 11.50 1.44
N ARG A 152 -10.56 11.56 0.44
CA ARG A 152 -9.12 11.37 0.64
C ARG A 152 -8.33 12.61 0.26
N GLY A 153 -7.48 13.07 1.17
CA GLY A 153 -6.43 14.04 0.85
C GLY A 153 -5.27 13.37 0.13
N GLN A 154 -4.79 13.96 -0.96
CA GLN A 154 -3.63 13.47 -1.71
C GLN A 154 -2.69 14.62 -2.04
N GLY A 155 -1.47 14.56 -1.50
CA GLY A 155 -0.39 15.43 -1.94
C GLY A 155 0.11 14.99 -3.32
N MET A 156 0.34 15.94 -4.22
CA MET A 156 0.88 15.68 -5.55
C MET A 156 1.68 16.86 -6.09
N TYR A 157 2.56 16.61 -7.06
CA TYR A 157 3.27 17.70 -7.73
C TYR A 157 2.35 18.45 -8.69
N ASN A 158 2.61 19.75 -8.88
CA ASN A 158 1.88 20.57 -9.85
C ASN A 158 1.93 19.96 -11.27
N THR A 159 3.07 19.39 -11.66
CA THR A 159 3.23 18.72 -12.97
C THR A 159 2.35 17.49 -13.12
N GLU A 160 2.12 16.73 -12.06
CA GLU A 160 1.19 15.60 -12.05
C GLU A 160 -0.26 16.09 -12.05
N PHE A 161 -0.56 17.18 -11.33
CA PHE A 161 -1.89 17.79 -11.31
C PHE A 161 -2.27 18.33 -12.69
N GLU A 162 -1.36 19.00 -13.39
CA GLU A 162 -1.58 19.45 -14.77
C GLU A 162 -1.86 18.28 -15.73
N LYS A 163 -1.22 17.12 -15.53
CA LYS A 163 -1.53 15.90 -16.30
C LYS A 163 -2.94 15.41 -16.01
N LEU A 164 -3.39 15.42 -14.75
CA LEU A 164 -4.77 15.09 -14.39
C LEU A 164 -5.78 16.03 -15.06
N GLN A 165 -5.52 17.34 -15.01
CA GLN A 165 -6.40 18.34 -15.62
C GLN A 165 -6.55 18.16 -17.14
N LYS A 166 -5.48 17.73 -17.82
CA LYS A 166 -5.51 17.45 -19.27
C LYS A 166 -6.19 16.12 -19.61
N ARG A 167 -6.45 15.25 -18.62
CA ARG A 167 -7.00 13.89 -18.78
C ARG A 167 -8.34 13.72 -18.05
N ILE A 168 -9.14 14.78 -17.95
CA ILE A 168 -10.50 14.70 -17.41
C ILE A 168 -11.32 13.68 -18.21
N GLY A 169 -12.06 12.83 -17.50
CA GLY A 169 -12.76 11.68 -18.10
C GLY A 169 -11.89 10.42 -18.22
N GLY A 170 -10.61 10.48 -17.80
CA GLY A 170 -9.73 9.32 -17.70
C GLY A 170 -9.95 8.47 -16.44
N ILE A 171 -9.22 7.35 -16.37
CA ILE A 171 -9.23 6.39 -15.26
C ILE A 171 -7.95 6.59 -14.42
N LEU A 172 -8.09 6.48 -13.11
CA LEU A 172 -6.97 6.45 -12.18
C LEU A 172 -6.76 5.02 -11.70
N SER A 173 -5.53 4.53 -11.80
CA SER A 173 -5.10 3.30 -11.15
C SER A 173 -4.29 3.63 -9.92
N PHE A 174 -4.46 2.86 -8.84
CA PHE A 174 -3.69 2.97 -7.62
C PHE A 174 -3.00 1.65 -7.32
N ASN A 175 -1.71 1.69 -6.99
CA ASN A 175 -0.93 0.48 -6.71
C ASN A 175 -0.96 0.07 -5.23
N ASN A 176 -1.65 0.84 -4.38
CA ASN A 176 -1.74 0.61 -2.94
C ASN A 176 -3.18 0.52 -2.45
N PHE A 177 -3.33 0.16 -1.17
CA PHE A 177 -4.62 0.20 -0.50
C PHE A 177 -5.07 1.65 -0.30
N LEU A 178 -6.32 1.94 -0.64
CA LEU A 178 -6.92 3.26 -0.45
C LEU A 178 -7.56 3.37 0.92
N SER A 179 -6.96 4.21 1.76
CA SER A 179 -7.59 4.68 3.02
C SER A 179 -8.28 6.02 2.75
N THR A 180 -9.58 6.09 3.01
CA THR A 180 -10.48 7.20 2.62
C THR A 180 -11.37 7.64 3.76
#